data_AF-A0A381T8A4-F1
#
_entry.id   AF-A0A381T8A4-F1
#
_cell.length_a   1.000
_cell.length_b   1.000
_cell.length_c   1.000
_cell.angle_alpha   90.00
_cell.angle_beta   90.00
_cell.angle_gamma   90.00
#
_symmetry.space_group_name_H-M   'P 1'
#
loop_
_entity.id
_entity.type
_entity.pdbx_description
1 polymer ?
#
loop_
_entity_poly.entity_id
_entity_poly.type
_entity_poly.pdbx_seq_one_letter_code
_entity_poly.pdbx_strand_id
1 'polypeptide(L)'
;MSYFENVDQLEKAWSHMLPNCYLNTIFITPEWQATWWKRFKYNSTPLIEIVTSSKEAIGVIPLLCEGEETTFIGDSNLSDYMDFPVLKGHGKEFFSIAWDRLKSMDWKTLRLESIPEDSPTLKYLPDIAKLDGFEVDLRESDTTPCMELPDSWDDYLAGLRKKDRHELRRKLRRLESNTDFEQYTVQITQNSVEKNMEDFFRLMALSSDDKGAFLTVQNKEFF
;
A
#
# COMPACT_ATOMS: atom_id res chain seq x y z
N MET A 1 14.84 -13.17 -8.24
CA MET A 1 15.57 -11.94 -8.55
C MET A 1 15.29 -11.06 -7.35
N SER A 2 16.30 -10.82 -6.50
CA SER A 2 16.09 -10.11 -5.23
C SER A 2 15.63 -8.67 -5.51
N TYR A 3 14.57 -8.25 -4.85
CA TYR A 3 14.07 -6.88 -4.92
C TYR A 3 14.91 -5.93 -4.07
N PHE A 4 15.43 -6.38 -2.94
CA PHE A 4 16.39 -5.70 -2.07
C PHE A 4 17.79 -6.31 -2.23
N GLU A 5 18.86 -5.55 -1.97
CA GLU A 5 20.22 -6.06 -2.14
C GLU A 5 20.55 -7.14 -1.09
N ASN A 6 20.91 -8.36 -1.52
CA ASN A 6 21.33 -9.49 -0.67
C ASN A 6 20.27 -10.05 0.30
N VAL A 7 18.97 -9.99 -0.04
CA VAL A 7 17.87 -10.40 0.87
C VAL A 7 16.86 -11.42 0.30
N ASP A 8 17.25 -12.19 -0.73
CA ASP A 8 16.38 -13.15 -1.46
C ASP A 8 15.57 -14.11 -0.56
N GLN A 9 16.14 -14.58 0.56
CA GLN A 9 15.44 -15.48 1.48
C GLN A 9 14.36 -14.76 2.30
N LEU A 10 14.62 -13.51 2.68
CA LEU A 10 13.70 -12.69 3.44
C LEU A 10 12.48 -12.33 2.60
N GLU A 11 12.69 -11.92 1.35
CA GLU A 11 11.60 -11.56 0.44
C GLU A 11 10.64 -12.73 0.23
N LYS A 12 11.18 -13.94 0.05
CA LYS A 12 10.37 -15.15 -0.04
C LYS A 12 9.58 -15.42 1.23
N ALA A 13 10.19 -15.24 2.40
CA ALA A 13 9.51 -15.42 3.69
C ALA A 13 8.39 -14.39 3.86
N TRP A 14 8.66 -13.12 3.54
CA TRP A 14 7.68 -12.04 3.57
C TRP A 14 6.51 -12.31 2.61
N SER A 15 6.77 -12.59 1.32
CA SER A 15 5.72 -12.88 0.35
C SER A 15 4.89 -14.11 0.72
N HIS A 16 5.50 -15.14 1.32
CA HIS A 16 4.78 -16.32 1.79
C HIS A 16 3.87 -16.03 3.00
N MET A 17 4.24 -15.07 3.84
CA MET A 17 3.51 -14.68 5.04
C MET A 17 2.28 -13.81 4.71
N LEU A 18 2.38 -12.94 3.70
CA LEU A 18 1.36 -11.92 3.36
C LEU A 18 -0.09 -12.43 3.30
N PRO A 19 -0.41 -13.59 2.68
CA PRO A 19 -1.79 -14.09 2.64
C PRO A 19 -2.43 -14.33 4.02
N ASN A 20 -1.59 -14.56 5.05
CA ASN A 20 -2.00 -14.82 6.43
C ASN A 20 -1.85 -13.59 7.34
N CYS A 21 -1.34 -12.48 6.81
CA CYS A 21 -1.25 -11.22 7.52
C CYS A 21 -2.64 -10.60 7.73
N TYR A 22 -2.74 -9.74 8.75
CA TYR A 22 -3.93 -8.94 9.01
C TYR A 22 -4.32 -8.09 7.78
N LEU A 23 -3.32 -7.46 7.15
CA LEU A 23 -3.43 -6.73 5.90
C LEU A 23 -2.74 -7.51 4.79
N ASN A 24 -3.33 -7.53 3.59
CA ASN A 24 -2.75 -8.16 2.39
C ASN A 24 -3.05 -7.28 1.16
N THR A 25 -2.48 -6.08 1.15
CA THR A 25 -2.57 -5.13 0.02
C THR A 25 -1.26 -5.15 -0.77
N ILE A 26 -1.31 -4.67 -2.02
CA ILE A 26 -0.11 -4.53 -2.85
C ILE A 26 0.94 -3.60 -2.20
N PHE A 27 0.49 -2.59 -1.45
CA PHE A 27 1.35 -1.55 -0.88
C PHE A 27 2.34 -2.04 0.19
N ILE A 28 2.09 -3.22 0.77
CA ILE A 28 2.94 -3.85 1.78
C ILE A 28 3.69 -5.07 1.24
N THR A 29 3.72 -5.28 -0.07
CA THR A 29 4.50 -6.35 -0.68
C THR A 29 5.97 -5.94 -0.84
N PRO A 30 6.93 -6.90 -0.81
CA PRO A 30 8.32 -6.59 -1.09
C PRO A 30 8.52 -5.98 -2.48
N GLU A 31 7.73 -6.41 -3.47
CA GLU A 31 7.78 -5.90 -4.85
C GLU A 31 7.46 -4.40 -4.92
N TRP A 32 6.36 -3.98 -4.31
CA TRP A 32 5.90 -2.60 -4.35
C TRP A 32 6.87 -1.68 -3.61
N GLN A 33 7.22 -2.06 -2.38
CA GLN A 33 8.10 -1.25 -1.54
C GLN A 33 9.52 -1.16 -2.10
N ALA A 34 10.06 -2.23 -2.66
CA ALA A 34 11.37 -2.17 -3.32
C ALA A 34 11.35 -1.33 -4.59
N THR A 35 10.28 -1.40 -5.38
CA THR A 35 10.12 -0.57 -6.59
C THR A 35 10.06 0.90 -6.21
N TRP A 36 9.31 1.24 -5.16
CA TRP A 36 9.24 2.61 -4.64
C TRP A 36 10.60 3.07 -4.12
N TRP A 37 11.26 2.26 -3.29
CA TRP A 37 12.57 2.57 -2.73
C TRP A 37 13.62 2.81 -3.82
N LYS A 38 13.76 1.89 -4.79
CA LYS A 38 14.70 2.04 -5.92
C LYS A 38 14.44 3.28 -6.74
N ARG A 39 13.19 3.74 -6.81
CA ARG A 39 12.85 4.92 -7.59
C ARG A 39 13.09 6.23 -6.86
N PHE A 40 12.59 6.31 -5.63
CA PHE A 40 12.51 7.59 -4.92
C PHE A 40 13.63 7.76 -3.91
N LYS A 41 14.24 6.66 -3.43
CA LYS A 41 15.10 6.62 -2.25
C LYS A 41 16.31 5.69 -2.40
N TYR A 42 16.81 5.50 -3.63
CA TYR A 42 17.90 4.55 -3.93
C TYR A 42 19.21 4.80 -3.17
N ASN A 43 19.46 6.03 -2.71
CA ASN A 43 20.63 6.39 -1.90
C ASN A 43 20.48 6.06 -0.41
N SER A 44 19.29 5.64 0.00
CA SER A 44 18.94 5.34 1.39
C SER A 44 18.94 3.83 1.60
N THR A 45 19.29 3.35 2.79
CA THR A 45 19.33 1.90 3.07
C THR A 45 18.03 1.47 3.75
N PRO A 46 17.24 0.57 3.15
CA PRO A 46 16.06 0.03 3.79
C PRO A 46 16.48 -0.96 4.87
N LEU A 47 15.81 -0.89 6.01
CA LEU A 47 15.85 -1.93 7.02
C LEU A 47 14.71 -2.89 6.77
N ILE A 48 15.03 -4.13 6.45
CA ILE A 48 14.05 -5.21 6.40
C ILE A 48 14.43 -6.31 7.37
N GLU A 49 13.54 -6.62 8.31
CA GLU A 49 13.77 -7.65 9.33
C GLU A 49 12.54 -8.53 9.54
N ILE A 50 12.74 -9.85 9.59
CA ILE A 50 11.67 -10.79 9.96
C ILE A 50 11.64 -10.94 11.48
N VAL A 51 10.50 -10.63 12.07
CA VAL A 51 10.26 -10.85 13.49
C VAL A 51 9.81 -12.29 13.68
N THR A 52 10.51 -13.01 14.56
CA THR A 52 10.18 -14.41 14.88
C THR A 52 9.78 -14.57 16.34
N SER A 53 8.76 -15.39 16.60
CA SER A 53 8.45 -15.90 17.93
C SER A 53 8.43 -17.42 17.91
N SER A 54 9.05 -18.06 18.90
CA SER A 54 9.05 -19.52 19.04
C SER A 54 9.47 -20.29 17.76
N LYS A 55 10.35 -19.69 16.94
CA LYS A 55 10.83 -20.16 15.62
C LYS A 55 9.84 -20.01 14.45
N GLU A 56 8.72 -19.34 14.65
CA GLU A 56 7.77 -18.95 13.59
C GLU A 56 7.98 -17.48 13.22
N ALA A 57 7.93 -17.16 11.93
CA ALA A 57 7.93 -15.78 11.45
C ALA A 57 6.53 -15.19 11.62
N ILE A 58 6.41 -14.17 12.46
CA ILE A 58 5.12 -13.57 12.85
C ILE A 58 4.87 -12.18 12.26
N GLY A 59 5.90 -11.57 11.68
CA GLY A 59 5.77 -10.32 10.96
C GLY A 59 7.07 -9.84 10.32
N VAL A 60 7.01 -8.71 9.62
CA VAL A 60 8.14 -8.03 8.99
C VAL A 60 8.21 -6.59 9.50
N ILE A 61 9.42 -6.07 9.67
CA ILE A 61 9.73 -4.65 9.88
C ILE A 61 10.34 -4.13 8.56
N PRO A 62 9.55 -3.50 7.66
CA PRO A 62 10.08 -2.89 6.45
C PRO A 62 10.10 -1.36 6.56
N LEU A 63 11.23 -0.81 6.97
CA LEU A 63 11.40 0.61 7.27
C LEU A 63 12.51 1.23 6.44
N LEU A 64 12.41 2.55 6.24
CA LEU A 64 13.45 3.37 5.66
C LEU A 64 13.99 4.31 6.75
N CYS A 65 15.29 4.26 7.00
CA CYS A 65 15.95 5.16 7.94
C CYS A 65 16.67 6.28 7.17
N GLU A 66 16.26 7.52 7.38
CA GLU A 66 16.84 8.70 6.74
C GLU A 66 17.22 9.75 7.79
N GLY A 67 18.52 9.85 8.08
CA GLY A 67 19.01 10.74 9.13
C GLY A 67 18.44 10.34 10.49
N GLU A 68 17.73 11.26 11.16
CA GLU A 68 17.11 11.03 12.47
C GLU A 68 15.62 10.63 12.35
N GLU A 69 15.15 10.33 11.16
CA GLU A 69 13.76 9.94 10.90
C GLU A 69 13.67 8.53 10.32
N THR A 70 12.71 7.76 10.81
CA THR A 70 12.39 6.43 10.28
C THR A 70 10.94 6.40 9.81
N THR A 71 10.70 5.86 8.63
CA THR A 71 9.38 5.78 7.99
C THR A 71 9.09 4.38 7.46
N PHE A 72 7.85 4.12 7.03
CA PHE A 72 7.60 3.03 6.10
C PHE A 72 8.33 3.26 4.77
N ILE A 73 8.54 2.18 4.02
CA ILE A 73 9.02 2.25 2.63
C ILE A 73 7.82 2.51 1.73
N GLY A 74 7.54 3.78 1.45
CA GLY A 74 6.41 4.20 0.65
C GLY A 74 6.07 5.68 0.84
N ASP A 75 5.00 6.12 0.18
CA ASP A 75 4.49 7.49 0.22
C ASP A 75 2.96 7.43 0.34
N SER A 76 2.39 8.21 1.26
CA SER A 76 0.95 8.32 1.47
C SER A 76 0.18 8.88 0.25
N ASN A 77 0.87 9.52 -0.69
CA ASN A 77 0.31 9.95 -1.98
C ASN A 77 0.22 8.82 -3.03
N LEU A 78 0.93 7.70 -2.82
CA LEU A 78 1.00 6.57 -3.75
C LEU A 78 0.44 5.27 -3.16
N SER A 79 0.26 5.22 -1.85
CA SER A 79 -0.16 4.03 -1.11
C SER A 79 -1.30 4.37 -0.15
N ASP A 80 -2.48 3.80 -0.41
CA ASP A 80 -3.67 4.03 0.43
C ASP A 80 -3.49 3.45 1.84
N TYR A 81 -2.92 2.24 1.92
CA TYR A 81 -2.68 1.56 3.19
C TYR A 81 -1.27 0.99 3.26
N MET A 82 -0.45 1.61 4.11
CA MET A 82 0.85 1.10 4.52
C MET A 82 0.74 0.52 5.92
N ASP A 83 1.55 -0.50 6.22
CA ASP A 83 1.61 -1.06 7.56
C ASP A 83 2.79 -2.03 7.70
N PHE A 84 3.01 -2.50 8.93
CA PHE A 84 3.79 -3.70 9.16
C PHE A 84 3.03 -4.94 8.67
N PRO A 85 3.64 -5.81 7.85
CA PRO A 85 3.10 -7.12 7.53
C PRO A 85 3.14 -7.99 8.80
N VAL A 86 1.99 -8.20 9.46
CA VAL A 86 1.89 -8.97 10.71
C VAL A 86 0.84 -10.07 10.58
N LEU A 87 1.18 -11.29 11.00
CA LEU A 87 0.24 -12.42 11.02
C LEU A 87 -1.00 -12.12 11.85
N LYS A 88 -2.17 -12.55 11.37
CA LYS A 88 -3.44 -12.45 12.11
C LYS A 88 -3.28 -13.06 13.50
N GLY A 89 -3.76 -12.36 14.52
CA GLY A 89 -3.68 -12.78 15.92
C GLY A 89 -2.35 -12.51 16.64
N HIS A 90 -1.26 -12.18 15.92
CA HIS A 90 0.08 -12.05 16.50
C HIS A 90 0.47 -10.60 16.83
N GLY A 91 -0.40 -9.61 16.58
CA GLY A 91 -0.08 -8.18 16.73
C GLY A 91 0.58 -7.79 18.06
N LYS A 92 0.05 -8.25 19.20
CA LYS A 92 0.60 -7.91 20.51
C LYS A 92 2.02 -8.44 20.69
N GLU A 93 2.24 -9.69 20.32
CA GLU A 93 3.54 -10.36 20.43
C GLU A 93 4.55 -9.73 19.46
N PHE A 94 4.13 -9.52 18.21
CA PHE A 94 4.94 -8.82 17.20
C PHE A 94 5.43 -7.47 17.73
N PHE A 95 4.54 -6.59 18.21
CA PHE A 95 4.95 -5.27 18.67
C PHE A 95 5.77 -5.29 19.96
N SER A 96 5.60 -6.29 20.82
CA SER A 96 6.48 -6.45 21.99
C SER A 96 7.94 -6.72 21.59
N ILE A 97 8.17 -7.48 20.51
CA ILE A 97 9.51 -7.79 20.00
C ILE A 97 10.02 -6.67 19.09
N ALA A 98 9.17 -6.22 18.17
CA ALA A 98 9.50 -5.19 17.19
C ALA A 98 9.88 -3.88 17.89
N TRP A 99 9.21 -3.51 18.99
CA TRP A 99 9.52 -2.27 19.69
C TRP A 99 10.94 -2.24 20.27
N ASP A 100 11.42 -3.33 20.88
CA ASP A 100 12.80 -3.42 21.36
C ASP A 100 13.80 -3.25 20.21
N ARG A 101 13.45 -3.75 19.03
CA ARG A 101 14.25 -3.53 17.83
C ARG A 101 14.19 -2.08 17.37
N LEU A 102 13.01 -1.49 17.25
CA LEU A 102 12.80 -0.11 16.82
C LEU A 102 13.54 0.88 17.73
N LYS A 103 13.40 0.76 19.05
CA LYS A 103 14.04 1.69 20.00
C LYS A 103 15.57 1.56 20.07
N SER A 104 16.13 0.45 19.56
CA SER A 104 17.58 0.25 19.47
C SER A 104 18.21 0.96 18.26
N MET A 105 17.39 1.48 17.34
CA MET A 105 17.84 2.19 16.16
C MET A 105 18.10 3.65 16.48
N ASP A 106 18.93 4.28 15.63
CA ASP A 106 19.30 5.68 15.76
C ASP A 106 18.29 6.57 15.02
N TRP A 107 17.16 6.86 15.65
CA TRP A 107 16.17 7.84 15.17
C TRP A 107 15.65 8.70 16.32
N LYS A 108 15.19 9.91 16.00
CA LYS A 108 14.44 10.80 16.89
C LYS A 108 12.95 10.82 16.60
N THR A 109 12.57 10.54 15.34
CA THR A 109 11.17 10.48 14.92
C THR A 109 10.88 9.17 14.18
N LEU A 110 9.84 8.46 14.61
CA LEU A 110 9.23 7.36 13.86
C LEU A 110 7.92 7.85 13.24
N ARG A 111 7.93 8.18 11.94
CA ARG A 111 6.74 8.66 11.23
C ARG A 111 6.12 7.53 10.41
N LEU A 112 4.94 7.09 10.83
CA LEU A 112 4.17 6.04 10.18
C LEU A 112 2.86 6.62 9.65
N GLU A 113 2.63 6.52 8.35
CA GLU A 113 1.47 7.12 7.66
C GLU A 113 0.61 6.05 6.99
N SER A 114 -0.62 6.43 6.60
CA SER A 114 -1.56 5.57 5.86
C SER A 114 -1.86 4.24 6.56
N ILE A 115 -1.94 4.23 7.90
CA ILE A 115 -2.24 3.01 8.66
C ILE A 115 -3.77 2.78 8.70
N PRO A 116 -4.28 1.57 8.40
CA PRO A 116 -5.70 1.25 8.58
C PRO A 116 -6.18 1.45 10.02
N GLU A 117 -7.42 1.91 10.21
CA GLU A 117 -7.98 2.26 11.52
C GLU A 117 -8.02 1.07 12.52
N ASP A 118 -8.21 -0.15 12.02
CA ASP A 118 -8.28 -1.38 12.79
C ASP A 118 -6.93 -2.11 12.90
N SER A 119 -5.84 -1.45 12.47
CA SER A 119 -4.50 -2.00 12.46
C SER A 119 -4.00 -2.39 13.85
N PRO A 120 -3.34 -3.56 13.99
CA PRO A 120 -2.53 -3.90 15.16
C PRO A 120 -1.49 -2.82 15.53
N THR A 121 -0.99 -2.08 14.55
CA THR A 121 -0.03 -0.98 14.76
C THR A 121 -0.63 0.10 15.63
N LEU A 122 -1.79 0.65 15.26
CA LEU A 122 -2.49 1.65 16.06
C LEU A 122 -2.97 1.08 17.40
N LYS A 123 -3.29 -0.22 17.44
CA LYS A 123 -3.77 -0.89 18.64
C LYS A 123 -2.70 -1.10 19.72
N TYR A 124 -1.46 -1.38 19.34
CA TYR A 124 -0.42 -1.80 20.30
C TYR A 124 0.78 -0.85 20.38
N LEU A 125 1.27 -0.33 19.25
CA LEU A 125 2.51 0.44 19.20
C LEU A 125 2.43 1.77 19.99
N PRO A 126 1.34 2.58 19.91
CA PRO A 126 1.22 3.81 20.68
C PRO A 126 1.39 3.64 22.18
N ASP A 127 0.75 2.62 22.76
CA ASP A 127 0.78 2.39 24.20
C ASP A 127 2.15 1.88 24.66
N ILE A 128 2.77 1.01 23.87
CA ILE A 128 4.14 0.53 24.12
C ILE A 128 5.13 1.70 24.08
N ALA A 129 5.04 2.56 23.08
CA ALA A 129 5.92 3.72 22.94
C ALA A 129 5.78 4.72 24.11
N LYS A 130 4.54 5.01 24.52
CA LYS A 130 4.26 5.89 25.67
C LYS A 130 4.83 5.34 26.98
N LEU A 131 4.75 4.03 27.20
CA LEU A 131 5.30 3.38 28.39
C LEU A 131 6.83 3.51 28.48
N ASP A 132 7.51 3.50 27.33
CA ASP A 132 8.96 3.73 27.22
C ASP A 132 9.34 5.23 27.16
N GLY A 133 8.37 6.13 27.39
CA GLY A 133 8.62 7.57 27.56
C GLY A 133 8.61 8.39 26.27
N PHE A 134 8.16 7.82 25.15
CA PHE A 134 8.04 8.54 23.88
C PHE A 134 6.75 9.36 23.83
N GLU A 135 6.83 10.52 23.18
CA GLU A 135 5.65 11.28 22.77
C GLU A 135 5.00 10.60 21.55
N VAL A 136 3.68 10.48 21.56
CA VAL A 136 2.92 9.85 20.47
C VAL A 136 1.83 10.80 20.01
N ASP A 137 1.90 11.18 18.74
CA ASP A 137 0.91 11.99 18.04
C ASP A 137 0.15 11.11 17.03
N LEU A 138 -1.17 11.01 17.19
CA LEU A 138 -2.05 10.26 16.29
C LEU A 138 -2.94 11.25 15.56
N ARG A 139 -2.93 11.19 14.23
CA ARG A 139 -3.72 12.05 13.36
C ARG A 139 -4.55 11.19 12.41
N GLU A 140 -5.83 11.53 12.29
CA GLU A 140 -6.67 10.99 11.24
C GLU A 140 -6.18 11.53 9.89
N SER A 141 -6.04 10.64 8.91
CA SER A 141 -5.70 10.95 7.53
C SER A 141 -6.96 10.90 6.65
N ASP A 142 -6.78 10.92 5.33
CA ASP A 142 -7.86 10.73 4.37
C ASP A 142 -8.52 9.35 4.48
N THR A 143 -9.78 9.28 4.05
CA THR A 143 -10.57 8.04 4.02
C THR A 143 -10.52 7.39 2.64
N THR A 144 -10.26 6.08 2.60
CA THR A 144 -10.33 5.29 1.35
C THR A 144 -11.74 4.68 1.21
N PRO A 145 -12.52 5.05 0.17
CA PRO A 145 -13.83 4.45 -0.05
C PRO A 145 -13.71 2.96 -0.39
N CYS A 146 -14.34 2.10 0.40
CA CYS A 146 -14.39 0.66 0.17
C CYS A 146 -15.85 0.21 -0.05
N MET A 147 -16.04 -0.84 -0.86
CA MET A 147 -17.33 -1.48 -1.08
C MET A 147 -17.13 -2.99 -1.23
N GLU A 148 -17.89 -3.76 -0.46
CA GLU A 148 -18.05 -5.18 -0.71
C GLU A 148 -18.83 -5.37 -2.02
N LEU A 149 -18.21 -6.04 -2.98
CA LEU A 149 -18.83 -6.33 -4.26
C LEU A 149 -19.78 -7.52 -4.09
N PRO A 150 -21.08 -7.39 -4.44
CA PRO A 150 -21.99 -8.52 -4.45
C PRO A 150 -21.70 -9.43 -5.66
N ASP A 151 -22.27 -10.64 -5.62
CA ASP A 151 -22.02 -11.69 -6.61
C ASP A 151 -22.58 -11.37 -8.01
N SER A 152 -23.44 -10.36 -8.14
CA SER A 152 -24.08 -10.01 -9.41
C SER A 152 -24.15 -8.51 -9.66
N TRP A 153 -24.19 -8.16 -10.95
CA TRP A 153 -24.39 -6.77 -11.40
C TRP A 153 -25.74 -6.20 -10.96
N ASP A 154 -26.80 -7.01 -10.97
CA ASP A 154 -28.13 -6.56 -10.57
C ASP A 154 -28.20 -6.26 -9.07
N ASP A 155 -27.55 -7.09 -8.24
CA ASP A 155 -27.44 -6.85 -6.80
C ASP A 155 -26.59 -5.61 -6.50
N TYR A 156 -25.50 -5.42 -7.25
CA TYR A 156 -24.69 -4.19 -7.17
C TYR A 156 -25.56 -2.96 -7.46
N LEU A 157 -26.30 -2.96 -8.58
CA LEU A 157 -27.19 -1.86 -8.94
C LEU A 157 -28.29 -1.63 -7.89
N ALA A 158 -28.85 -2.70 -7.32
CA ALA A 158 -29.89 -2.63 -6.30
C ALA A 158 -29.37 -2.00 -5.00
N GLY A 159 -28.11 -2.29 -4.63
CA GLY A 159 -27.42 -1.74 -3.46
C GLY A 159 -27.08 -0.25 -3.57
N LEU A 160 -27.00 0.31 -4.78
CA LEU A 160 -26.76 1.74 -4.97
C LEU A 160 -27.94 2.60 -4.50
N ARG A 161 -27.63 3.79 -3.98
CA ARG A 161 -28.64 4.83 -3.68
C ARG A 161 -29.45 5.13 -4.95
N LYS A 162 -30.75 5.43 -4.80
CA LYS A 162 -31.67 5.67 -5.92
C LYS A 162 -31.10 6.66 -6.95
N LYS A 163 -30.52 7.77 -6.49
CA LYS A 163 -29.89 8.79 -7.34
C LYS A 163 -28.72 8.21 -8.16
N ASP A 164 -27.80 7.51 -7.51
CA ASP A 164 -26.58 6.96 -8.13
C ASP A 164 -26.92 5.85 -9.12
N ARG A 165 -27.89 4.98 -8.78
CA ARG A 165 -28.43 3.96 -9.71
C ARG A 165 -29.04 4.60 -10.97
N HIS A 166 -29.85 5.64 -10.81
CA HIS A 166 -30.45 6.34 -11.96
C HIS A 166 -29.38 7.02 -12.82
N GLU A 167 -28.38 7.63 -12.19
CA GLU A 167 -27.28 8.30 -12.88
C GLU A 167 -26.40 7.31 -13.67
N LEU A 168 -26.04 6.17 -13.07
CA LEU A 168 -25.28 5.11 -13.74
C LEU A 168 -26.05 4.55 -14.95
N ARG A 169 -27.33 4.21 -14.79
CA ARG A 169 -28.18 3.74 -15.91
C ARG A 169 -28.36 4.79 -17.00
N ARG A 170 -28.37 6.08 -16.64
CA ARG A 170 -28.43 7.17 -17.61
C ARG A 170 -27.13 7.26 -18.41
N LYS A 171 -25.97 7.13 -17.76
CA LYS A 171 -24.65 7.15 -18.41
C LYS A 171 -24.45 5.96 -19.36
N LEU A 172 -24.81 4.74 -18.93
CA LEU A 172 -24.71 3.55 -19.77
C LEU A 172 -25.59 3.66 -21.02
N ARG A 173 -26.88 4.02 -20.87
CA ARG A 173 -27.76 4.24 -22.02
C ARG A 173 -27.24 5.31 -22.98
N ARG A 174 -26.64 6.39 -22.43
CA ARG A 174 -26.05 7.44 -23.25
C ARG A 174 -24.83 6.93 -24.02
N LEU A 175 -23.99 6.10 -23.42
CA LEU A 175 -22.85 5.49 -24.08
C LEU A 175 -23.31 4.60 -25.25
N GLU A 176 -24.28 3.73 -24.99
CA GLU A 176 -24.88 2.81 -25.97
C GLU A 176 -25.61 3.52 -27.12
N SER A 177 -26.24 4.67 -26.87
CA SER A 177 -27.06 5.34 -27.89
C SER A 177 -26.30 6.31 -28.79
N ASN A 178 -25.09 6.76 -28.41
CA ASN A 178 -24.39 7.85 -29.10
C ASN A 178 -23.19 7.42 -29.94
N THR A 179 -22.64 6.23 -29.71
CA THR A 179 -21.48 5.74 -30.46
C THR A 179 -21.41 4.22 -30.40
N ASP A 180 -20.85 3.61 -31.43
CA ASP A 180 -20.32 2.27 -31.31
C ASP A 180 -19.11 2.35 -30.36
N PHE A 181 -19.08 1.46 -29.36
CA PHE A 181 -17.97 1.35 -28.43
C PHE A 181 -17.66 -0.11 -28.16
N GLU A 182 -16.40 -0.40 -27.85
CA GLU A 182 -15.96 -1.72 -27.45
C GLU A 182 -15.35 -1.62 -26.05
N GLN A 183 -15.82 -2.47 -25.15
CA GLN A 183 -15.15 -2.72 -23.88
C GLN A 183 -14.28 -3.97 -24.06
N TYR A 184 -13.00 -3.84 -23.78
CA TYR A 184 -12.05 -4.93 -23.87
C TYR A 184 -11.10 -4.92 -22.69
N THR A 185 -10.62 -6.10 -22.33
CA THR A 185 -9.54 -6.26 -21.36
C THR A 185 -8.23 -6.34 -22.11
N VAL A 186 -7.30 -5.47 -21.75
CA VAL A 186 -5.94 -5.50 -22.30
C VAL A 186 -5.20 -6.70 -21.71
N GLN A 187 -4.71 -7.59 -22.57
CA GLN A 187 -3.80 -8.66 -22.15
C GLN A 187 -2.40 -8.06 -21.94
N ILE A 188 -1.98 -7.98 -20.68
CA ILE A 188 -0.67 -7.44 -20.31
C ILE A 188 0.38 -8.53 -20.49
N THR A 189 1.23 -8.34 -21.49
CA THR A 189 2.46 -9.10 -21.72
C THR A 189 3.68 -8.20 -21.55
N GLN A 190 4.86 -8.80 -21.39
CA GLN A 190 6.13 -8.07 -21.28
C GLN A 190 6.36 -7.10 -22.45
N ASN A 191 5.89 -7.43 -23.66
CA ASN A 191 6.08 -6.59 -24.84
C ASN A 191 5.00 -5.51 -25.01
N SER A 192 3.88 -5.63 -24.32
CA SER A 192 2.74 -4.71 -24.48
C SER A 192 2.61 -3.71 -23.33
N VAL A 193 3.18 -4.02 -22.16
CA VAL A 193 2.98 -3.25 -20.93
C VAL A 193 3.36 -1.78 -21.12
N GLU A 194 4.54 -1.50 -21.69
CA GLU A 194 5.03 -0.13 -21.89
C GLU A 194 4.06 0.70 -22.74
N LYS A 195 3.66 0.18 -23.90
CA LYS A 195 2.71 0.86 -24.80
C LYS A 195 1.35 1.10 -24.12
N ASN A 196 0.84 0.10 -23.40
CA ASN A 196 -0.45 0.22 -22.71
C ASN A 196 -0.39 1.26 -21.57
N MET A 197 0.74 1.34 -20.87
CA MET A 197 0.98 2.33 -19.83
C MET A 197 1.11 3.75 -20.41
N GLU A 198 1.75 3.93 -21.57
CA GLU A 198 1.78 5.22 -22.27
C GLU A 198 0.37 5.72 -22.59
N ASP A 199 -0.49 4.85 -23.12
CA ASP A 199 -1.89 5.18 -23.39
C ASP A 199 -2.67 5.47 -22.10
N PHE A 200 -2.44 4.71 -21.03
CA PHE A 200 -3.05 4.95 -19.73
C PHE A 200 -2.65 6.32 -19.17
N PHE A 201 -1.36 6.67 -19.16
CA PHE A 201 -0.88 7.97 -18.70
C PHE A 201 -1.44 9.12 -19.53
N ARG A 202 -1.52 8.95 -20.85
CA ARG A 202 -2.12 9.95 -21.74
C ARG A 202 -3.59 10.19 -21.39
N LEU A 203 -4.39 9.13 -21.24
CA LEU A 203 -5.81 9.25 -20.89
C LEU A 203 -6.01 9.82 -19.48
N MET A 204 -5.16 9.44 -18.53
CA MET A 204 -5.19 9.95 -17.16
C MET A 204 -4.89 11.46 -17.12
N ALA A 205 -3.86 11.92 -17.82
CA ALA A 205 -3.51 13.34 -17.91
C ALA A 205 -4.62 14.19 -18.55
N LEU A 206 -5.36 13.65 -19.52
CA LEU A 206 -6.49 14.34 -20.15
C LEU A 206 -7.71 14.50 -19.24
N SER A 207 -7.77 13.77 -18.11
CA SER A 207 -8.93 13.80 -17.22
C SER A 207 -8.93 14.96 -16.21
N SER A 208 -7.77 15.53 -15.89
CA SER A 208 -7.63 16.79 -15.12
C SER A 208 -6.19 17.31 -15.15
N ASP A 209 -6.03 18.63 -14.94
CA ASP A 209 -4.72 19.27 -14.85
C ASP A 209 -3.87 18.71 -13.69
N ASP A 210 -4.50 18.45 -12.53
CA ASP A 210 -3.82 17.87 -11.36
C ASP A 210 -3.22 16.49 -11.68
N LYS A 211 -3.93 15.66 -12.45
CA LYS A 211 -3.41 14.35 -12.88
C LYS A 211 -2.29 14.50 -13.91
N GLY A 212 -2.37 15.51 -14.77
CA GLY A 212 -1.27 15.87 -15.66
C GLY A 212 0.00 16.24 -14.88
N ALA A 213 -0.15 17.04 -13.82
CA ALA A 213 0.96 17.46 -12.95
C ALA A 213 1.55 16.30 -12.14
N PHE A 214 0.72 15.36 -11.67
CA PHE A 214 1.14 14.15 -10.97
C PHE A 214 2.01 13.22 -11.84
N LEU A 215 1.76 13.18 -13.15
CA LEU A 215 2.44 12.29 -14.10
C LEU A 215 3.83 12.82 -14.53
N THR A 216 4.68 13.11 -13.56
CA THR A 216 6.11 13.41 -13.77
C THR A 216 6.83 12.22 -14.38
N VAL A 217 8.03 12.44 -14.94
CA VAL A 217 8.88 11.33 -15.44
C VAL A 217 9.09 10.31 -14.33
N GLN A 218 9.47 10.74 -13.14
CA GLN A 218 9.77 9.86 -12.02
C GLN A 218 8.58 8.96 -11.62
N ASN A 219 7.38 9.54 -11.54
CA ASN A 219 6.16 8.80 -11.24
C ASN A 219 5.77 7.84 -12.36
N LYS A 220 5.93 8.24 -13.63
CA LYS A 220 5.60 7.38 -14.76
C LYS A 220 6.44 6.11 -14.82
N GLU A 221 7.75 6.17 -14.59
CA GLU A 221 8.57 4.95 -14.62
C GLU A 221 8.54 4.17 -13.29
N PHE A 222 7.86 4.68 -12.23
CA PHE A 222 7.53 3.89 -11.04
C PHE A 222 6.40 2.89 -11.32
N PHE A 223 5.37 3.33 -12.04
CA PHE A 223 4.23 2.52 -12.47
C PHE A 223 4.54 1.70 -13.73
#